data_AF-A0A061HVM5-F1
#
_entry.id   AF-A0A061HVM5-F1
#
_cell.length_a   1.000
_cell.length_b   1.000
_cell.length_c   1.000
_cell.angle_alpha   90.00
_cell.angle_beta   90.00
_cell.angle_gamma   90.00
#
_symmetry.space_group_name_H-M   'P 1'
#
loop_
_entity.id
_entity.type
_entity.pdbx_description
1 polymer ?
#
loop_
_entity_poly.entity_id
_entity_poly.type
_entity_poly.pdbx_seq_one_letter_code
_entity_poly.pdbx_strand_id
1 'polypeptide(L)' 'VCVTSVDGRTGVVEASIFFNLDSLHTLPGYTPSLYDIVNVVVVDSIQSHYSRRVVSMIPVDTLY' A
#
# COMPACT_ATOMS: atom_id res chain seq x y z
N VAL A 1 -7.32 1.83 5.07
CA VAL A 1 -7.23 2.72 3.89
C VAL A 1 -7.53 1.91 2.63
N CYS A 2 -7.67 2.53 1.46
CA CYS A 2 -7.84 1.79 0.21
C CYS A 2 -6.72 2.08 -0.78
N VAL A 3 -6.46 1.13 -1.67
CA VAL A 3 -5.59 1.31 -2.84
C VAL A 3 -6.31 2.20 -3.85
N THR A 4 -5.71 3.34 -4.18
CA THR A 4 -6.28 4.34 -5.10
C THR A 4 -5.62 4.33 -6.47
N SER A 5 -4.42 3.74 -6.59
CA SER A 5 -3.77 3.49 -7.87
C SER A 5 -2.82 2.31 -7.79
N VAL A 6 -2.67 1.62 -8.93
CA VAL A 6 -1.68 0.57 -9.14
C VAL A 6 -1.06 0.81 -10.51
N ASP A 7 0.28 0.82 -10.55
CA ASP A 7 1.08 0.89 -11.78
C ASP A 7 2.22 -0.12 -11.69
N GLY A 8 2.02 -1.27 -12.35
CA GLY A 8 2.94 -2.39 -12.32
C GLY A 8 3.21 -2.89 -10.89
N ARG A 9 4.42 -2.61 -10.38
CA ARG A 9 4.87 -3.03 -9.04
C ARG A 9 4.80 -1.91 -8.01
N THR A 10 4.18 -0.80 -8.35
CA THR A 10 4.01 0.36 -7.47
C THR A 10 2.55 0.75 -7.39
N GLY A 11 2.22 1.57 -6.39
CA GLY A 11 0.88 2.12 -6.28
C GLY A 11 0.76 3.06 -5.10
N VAL A 12 -0.47 3.53 -4.88
CA VAL A 12 -0.77 4.53 -3.86
C VAL A 12 -1.97 4.09 -3.06
N VAL A 13 -1.91 4.30 -1.74
CA VAL A 13 -3.06 4.25 -0.84
C VAL A 13 -3.39 5.67 -0.36
N GLU A 14 -4.68 5.92 -0.10
CA GLU A 14 -5.15 7.24 0.36
C GLU A 14 -4.70 8.41 -0.54
N ALA A 15 -4.59 8.16 -1.85
CA ALA A 15 -4.13 9.10 -2.88
C ALA A 15 -2.73 9.72 -2.71
N SER A 16 -1.99 9.44 -1.62
CA SER A 16 -0.72 10.11 -1.33
C SER A 16 0.38 9.25 -0.69
N ILE A 17 0.08 8.02 -0.27
CA ILE A 17 1.05 7.15 0.41
C ILE A 17 1.49 6.04 -0.55
N PHE A 18 2.78 5.98 -0.86
CA PHE A 18 3.30 5.11 -1.91
C PHE A 18 3.68 3.74 -1.38
N PHE A 19 3.47 2.71 -2.18
CA PHE A 19 4.02 1.37 -1.96
C PHE A 19 4.79 0.88 -3.20
N ASN A 20 5.77 0.02 -2.96
CA ASN A 20 6.48 -0.74 -3.99
C ASN A 20 6.56 -2.21 -3.54
N LEU A 21 6.06 -3.12 -4.38
CA LEU A 21 6.01 -4.57 -4.12
C LEU A 21 7.40 -5.19 -3.89
N ASP A 22 8.49 -4.59 -4.38
CA ASP A 22 9.86 -5.04 -4.10
C ASP A 22 10.25 -4.88 -2.62
N SER A 23 9.58 -3.97 -1.91
CA SER A 23 9.91 -3.59 -0.53
C SER A 23 8.73 -3.76 0.44
N LEU A 24 7.60 -4.28 -0.04
CA LEU A 24 6.35 -4.35 0.70
C LEU A 24 6.22 -5.71 1.38
N HIS A 25 6.05 -5.71 2.70
CA HIS A 25 5.76 -6.92 3.46
C HIS A 25 4.25 -7.20 3.43
N THR A 26 3.84 -8.25 2.71
CA THR A 26 2.44 -8.66 2.58
C THR A 26 2.21 -10.14 2.89
N LEU A 27 0.94 -10.54 2.98
CA LEU A 27 0.56 -11.95 3.07
C LEU A 27 1.00 -12.72 1.80
N PRO A 28 1.42 -13.99 1.93
CA PRO A 28 1.73 -14.83 0.77
C PRO A 28 0.55 -14.90 -0.20
N GLY A 29 0.81 -14.67 -1.49
CA GLY A 29 -0.19 -14.73 -2.55
C GLY A 29 -1.08 -13.50 -2.68
N TYR A 30 -1.00 -12.53 -1.76
CA TYR A 30 -1.72 -11.27 -1.88
C TYR A 30 -0.96 -10.30 -2.79
N THR A 31 -1.63 -9.87 -3.87
CA THR A 31 -1.18 -8.76 -4.73
C THR A 31 -2.16 -7.61 -4.57
N PRO A 32 -1.72 -6.42 -4.11
CA PRO A 32 -2.59 -5.26 -3.99
C PRO A 32 -3.26 -4.90 -5.32
N SER A 33 -4.58 -4.73 -5.28
CA SER A 33 -5.42 -4.36 -6.41
C SER A 33 -6.14 -3.04 -6.13
N LEU A 34 -6.62 -2.40 -7.21
CA LEU A 34 -7.38 -1.16 -7.11
C LEU A 34 -8.61 -1.36 -6.22
N TYR A 35 -8.79 -0.45 -5.26
CA TYR A 35 -9.86 -0.44 -4.25
C TYR A 35 -9.79 -1.50 -3.15
N ASP A 36 -8.73 -2.30 -3.08
CA ASP A 36 -8.52 -3.17 -1.92
C ASP A 36 -8.50 -2.36 -0.63
N ILE A 37 -9.32 -2.79 0.34
CA ILE A 37 -9.32 -2.23 1.68
C ILE A 37 -8.22 -2.92 2.47
N VAL A 38 -7.29 -2.12 2.99
CA VAL A 38 -6.05 -2.63 3.60
C VAL A 38 -5.73 -1.93 4.91
N ASN A 39 -5.15 -2.70 5.82
CA ASN A 39 -4.39 -2.21 6.95
C ASN A 39 -2.93 -2.01 6.49
N VAL A 40 -2.36 -0.85 6.82
CA VAL A 40 -0.99 -0.50 6.39
C VAL A 40 -0.15 -0.03 7.57
N VAL A 41 1.13 -0.39 7.53
CA VAL A 41 2.17 0.23 8.35
C VAL A 41 2.93 1.21 7.45
N VAL A 42 3.01 2.46 7.88
CA VAL A 42 3.60 3.56 7.13
C VAL A 42 4.79 4.09 7.90
N VAL A 43 5.86 4.43 7.18
CA VAL A 43 7.00 5.16 7.72
C VAL A 43 7.07 6.53 7.07
N ASP A 44 7.44 7.54 7.85
CA ASP A 44 7.78 8.83 7.28
C ASP A 44 9.17 8.76 6.60
N SER A 45 9.27 9.38 5.43
CA SER A 45 10.49 9.56 4.65
C SER A 45 10.99 10.98 4.84
N ILE A 46 12.32 11.13 4.84
CA ILE A 46 13.02 12.41 5.06
C ILE A 46 12.95 13.32 3.81
N GLN A 47 12.32 12.87 2.72
CA GLN A 47 12.16 13.64 1.48
C GLN A 47 10.91 14.51 1.53
N SER A 48 11.04 15.76 1.07
CA SER A 48 10.05 16.85 1.25
C SER A 48 8.76 16.71 0.43
N HIS A 49 8.73 15.81 -0.56
CA HIS A 49 7.53 15.47 -1.31
C HIS A 49 7.37 13.95 -1.32
N TYR A 50 6.19 13.46 -0.94
CA TYR A 50 5.90 12.03 -0.71
C TYR A 50 6.62 11.44 0.49
N SER A 51 6.46 12.12 1.62
CA SER A 51 7.10 11.79 2.89
C SER A 51 6.57 10.51 3.54
N ARG A 52 5.76 9.67 2.87
CA ARG A 52 5.18 8.48 3.49
C ARG A 52 5.23 7.29 2.54
N ARG A 53 5.80 6.20 3.05
CA ARG A 53 5.92 4.94 2.33
C ARG A 53 5.30 3.80 3.14
N VAL A 54 4.52 2.96 2.48
CA VAL A 54 4.01 1.72 3.05
C VAL A 54 5.16 0.70 3.15
N VAL A 55 5.35 0.11 4.33
CA VAL A 55 6.32 -0.96 4.57
C VAL A 55 5.66 -2.32 4.79
N SER A 56 4.41 -2.33 5.26
CA SER A 56 3.61 -3.56 5.36
C SER A 56 2.16 -3.29 5.02
N MET A 57 1.52 -4.26 4.38
CA MET A 57 0.12 -4.20 3.97
C MET A 57 -0.56 -5.55 4.18
N ILE A 58 -1.74 -5.52 4.79
CA ILE A 58 -2.58 -6.70 5.02
C ILE A 58 -3.98 -6.38 4.49
N PRO A 59 -4.56 -7.19 3.58
CA PRO A 59 -5.95 -7.02 3.15
C PRO A 59 -6.89 -7.18 4.34
N VAL A 60 -7.91 -6.34 4.41
CA VAL A 60 -9.02 -6.53 5.32
C VAL A 60 -9.97 -7.50 4.65
N ASP A 61 -10.18 -8.67 5.26
CA ASP A 61 -11.18 -9.63 4.81
C ASP A 61 -12.55 -8.93 4.82
N THR A 62 -13.11 -8.64 3.64
CA THR A 62 -14.52 -8.29 3.51
C THR A 62 -15.29 -9.61 3.58
N LEU A 63 -15.61 -10.04 4.80
CA LEU A 63 -16.57 -11.11 5.06
C LEU A 63 -17.98 -10.70 4.61
N TYR A 64 -18.23 -10.52 3.31
CA TYR A 64 -19.57 -10.35 2.73
C TYR A 64 -19.63 -10.90 1.31
#